data_AF-A0A933SJW2-F1
#
_entry.id   AF-A0A933SJW2-F1
#
_cell.length_a   1.000
_cell.length_b   1.000
_cell.length_c   1.000
_cell.angle_alpha   90.00
_cell.angle_beta   90.00
_cell.angle_gamma   90.00
#
_symmetry.space_group_name_H-M   'P 1'
#
loop_
_entity.id
_entity.type
_entity.pdbx_description
1 polymer ?
#
loop_
_entity_poly.entity_id
_entity_poly.type
_entity_poly.pdbx_seq_one_letter_code
_entity_poly.pdbx_strand_id
1 'polypeptide(L)'
;MLTKNKVLMLIFLIFLITPSGCTYLLGPEEGGVTPQAGSTTPYVVFTNPSNGMANVQRTGSFMVQVEFSMEMNPGSVNFMMTTGGAPVSGSIYWVGYKMLQFIPHTILMPNTTYECTITAGRSSSGFPLTPLPLTWKFTTGF
;
A
#
# COMPACT_ATOMS: atom_id res chain seq x y z
N MET A 1 -63.78 -19.32 -42.98
CA MET A 1 -63.60 -17.89 -43.29
C MET A 1 -63.81 -17.08 -42.00
N LEU A 2 -62.83 -16.24 -41.65
CA LEU A 2 -62.62 -15.47 -40.39
C LEU A 2 -63.86 -14.90 -39.68
N THR A 3 -63.92 -14.93 -38.34
CA THR A 3 -63.65 -13.75 -37.47
C THR A 3 -63.76 -14.03 -35.95
N LYS A 4 -63.01 -13.20 -35.19
CA LYS A 4 -63.23 -12.73 -33.79
C LYS A 4 -62.52 -13.40 -32.61
N ASN A 5 -61.30 -12.92 -32.41
CA ASN A 5 -60.62 -12.61 -31.14
C ASN A 5 -61.54 -12.21 -29.96
N LYS A 6 -60.99 -12.41 -28.76
CA LYS A 6 -61.24 -11.73 -27.46
C LYS A 6 -61.95 -12.57 -26.39
N VAL A 7 -61.29 -13.64 -25.93
CA VAL A 7 -61.48 -14.13 -24.54
C VAL A 7 -60.31 -13.59 -23.73
N LEU A 8 -60.39 -12.29 -23.48
CA LEU A 8 -59.62 -11.60 -22.46
C LEU A 8 -60.53 -11.48 -21.24
N MET A 9 -59.93 -11.68 -20.06
CA MET A 9 -60.40 -11.19 -18.76
C MET A 9 -61.21 -12.18 -17.91
N LEU A 10 -60.53 -12.92 -17.02
CA LEU A 10 -60.69 -12.85 -15.56
C LEU A 10 -59.73 -13.86 -14.91
N ILE A 11 -58.76 -13.38 -14.13
CA ILE A 11 -58.52 -13.77 -12.72
C ILE A 11 -57.26 -13.04 -12.28
N PHE A 12 -57.50 -11.93 -11.60
CA PHE A 12 -56.60 -11.35 -10.62
C PHE A 12 -56.58 -12.30 -9.41
N LEU A 13 -55.40 -12.80 -9.04
CA LEU A 13 -55.09 -13.04 -7.63
C LEU A 13 -53.71 -12.44 -7.35
N ILE A 14 -53.75 -11.26 -6.75
CA ILE A 14 -52.60 -10.54 -6.21
C ILE A 14 -52.33 -11.11 -4.81
N PHE A 15 -51.06 -11.33 -4.45
CA PHE A 15 -50.35 -10.87 -3.22
C PHE A 15 -49.08 -11.72 -3.02
N LEU A 16 -47.89 -11.25 -2.61
CA LEU A 16 -47.28 -9.93 -2.52
C LEU A 16 -45.88 -10.16 -1.91
N ILE A 17 -44.75 -9.98 -2.63
CA ILE A 17 -43.48 -9.59 -1.97
C ILE A 17 -42.58 -8.77 -2.94
N THR A 18 -42.67 -7.45 -2.73
CA THR A 18 -41.72 -6.32 -2.90
C THR A 18 -40.86 -6.08 -4.16
N PRO A 19 -40.68 -4.80 -4.54
CA PRO A 19 -40.04 -4.40 -5.79
C PRO A 19 -38.54 -4.22 -5.58
N SER A 20 -37.74 -4.79 -6.47
CA SER A 20 -36.42 -4.26 -6.77
C SER A 20 -36.26 -4.28 -8.27
N GLY A 21 -37.11 -3.46 -8.90
CA GLY A 21 -36.86 -3.00 -10.24
C GLY A 21 -35.56 -2.19 -10.22
N CYS A 22 -34.58 -2.69 -10.96
CA CYS A 22 -33.65 -1.85 -11.69
C CYS A 22 -33.38 -2.57 -13.01
N THR A 23 -34.35 -2.49 -13.92
CA THR A 23 -34.07 -2.60 -15.34
C THR A 23 -33.15 -1.44 -15.69
N TYR A 24 -31.84 -1.71 -15.78
CA TYR A 24 -30.93 -0.74 -16.36
C TYR A 24 -31.14 -0.74 -17.87
N LEU A 25 -31.99 0.20 -18.30
CA LEU A 25 -32.03 0.65 -19.68
C LEU A 25 -30.66 1.26 -20.00
N LEU A 26 -30.05 0.79 -21.08
CA LEU A 26 -28.85 1.36 -21.65
C LEU A 26 -29.14 2.80 -22.09
N GLY A 27 -28.70 3.77 -21.30
CA GLY A 27 -28.60 5.18 -21.71
C GLY A 27 -27.35 5.41 -22.56
N PRO A 28 -27.26 6.53 -23.29
CA PRO A 28 -26.04 6.87 -24.01
C PRO A 28 -24.91 7.06 -22.99
N GLU A 29 -23.81 6.39 -23.26
CA GLU A 29 -22.58 6.30 -22.47
C GLU A 29 -21.89 7.65 -22.22
N GLU A 30 -22.47 8.51 -21.37
CA GLU A 30 -21.70 9.61 -20.78
C GLU A 30 -20.91 9.12 -19.56
N GLY A 31 -19.58 8.99 -19.75
CA GLY A 31 -18.60 9.26 -18.71
C GLY A 31 -18.62 8.37 -17.47
N GLY A 32 -18.75 7.05 -17.64
CA GLY A 32 -18.62 6.10 -16.54
C GLY A 32 -17.17 5.91 -16.09
N VAL A 33 -16.74 6.64 -15.04
CA VAL A 33 -15.58 6.19 -14.23
C VAL A 33 -16.03 4.99 -13.41
N THR A 34 -15.85 3.79 -13.96
CA THR A 34 -15.80 2.56 -13.14
C THR A 34 -14.80 2.79 -11.99
N PRO A 35 -15.07 2.34 -10.75
CA PRO A 35 -14.07 2.40 -9.69
C PRO A 35 -12.78 1.78 -10.20
N GLN A 36 -11.74 2.58 -10.36
CA GLN A 36 -10.45 2.12 -10.84
C GLN A 36 -9.98 1.03 -9.89
N ALA A 37 -9.82 -0.19 -10.40
CA ALA A 37 -9.23 -1.30 -9.65
C ALA A 37 -8.00 -0.77 -8.91
N GLY A 38 -8.06 -0.80 -7.58
CA GLY A 38 -7.08 -0.17 -6.70
C GLY A 38 -5.67 -0.59 -7.07
N SER A 39 -4.73 0.35 -6.96
CA SER A 39 -3.32 0.15 -7.27
C SER A 39 -2.81 -1.17 -6.69
N THR A 40 -2.43 -2.11 -7.56
CA THR A 40 -1.94 -3.44 -7.20
C THR A 40 -0.45 -3.45 -6.84
N THR A 41 0.19 -2.28 -6.87
CA THR A 41 1.65 -2.14 -6.70
C THR A 41 1.96 -1.62 -5.30
N PRO A 42 2.80 -2.32 -4.51
CA PRO A 42 3.20 -1.84 -3.20
C PRO A 42 4.01 -0.54 -3.30
N TYR A 43 3.88 0.30 -2.27
CA TYR A 43 4.65 1.53 -2.07
C TYR A 43 4.91 1.73 -0.57
N VAL A 44 5.86 2.59 -0.23
CA VAL A 44 6.15 2.96 1.17
C VAL A 44 5.15 4.01 1.63
N VAL A 45 4.44 3.74 2.73
CA VAL A 45 3.46 4.67 3.32
C VAL A 45 4.06 5.52 4.42
N PHE A 46 5.09 5.02 5.11
CA PHE A 46 5.66 5.66 6.28
C PHE A 46 7.13 5.27 6.47
N THR A 47 7.92 6.23 6.92
CA THR A 47 9.29 6.03 7.40
C THR A 47 9.49 6.75 8.72
N ASN A 48 10.20 6.10 9.64
CA ASN A 48 10.67 6.72 10.88
C ASN A 48 12.12 6.30 11.13
N PRO A 49 13.10 7.21 11.16
CA PRO A 49 12.97 8.64 10.92
C PRO A 49 12.41 8.97 9.53
N SER A 50 11.62 10.04 9.46
CA SER A 50 11.12 10.57 8.18
C SER A 50 12.22 11.34 7.44
N ASN A 51 12.03 11.57 6.14
CA ASN A 51 13.00 12.30 5.33
C ASN A 51 13.23 13.73 5.88
N GLY A 52 14.48 14.09 6.12
CA GLY A 52 14.91 15.37 6.68
C GLY A 52 14.76 15.49 8.20
N MET A 53 14.35 14.44 8.91
CA MET A 53 14.21 14.48 10.37
C MET A 53 15.57 14.76 11.03
N ALA A 54 15.61 15.73 11.95
CA ALA A 54 16.78 16.11 12.73
C ALA A 54 16.65 15.67 14.19
N ASN A 55 17.74 15.78 14.96
CA ASN A 55 17.79 15.43 16.38
C ASN A 55 17.33 13.98 16.68
N VAL A 56 17.59 13.05 15.76
CA VAL A 56 17.21 11.66 15.90
C VAL A 56 18.03 10.99 17.02
N GLN A 57 17.33 10.20 17.85
CA GLN A 57 17.93 9.44 18.94
C GLN A 57 19.01 8.47 18.43
N ARG A 58 20.11 8.34 19.17
CA ARG A 58 21.31 7.59 18.74
C ARG A 58 21.47 6.21 19.37
N THR A 59 20.78 5.96 20.48
CA THR A 59 21.00 4.83 21.39
C THR A 59 19.69 4.22 21.87
N GLY A 60 19.78 3.14 22.65
CA GLY A 60 18.64 2.53 23.32
C GLY A 60 17.71 1.85 22.33
N SER A 61 16.48 2.34 22.24
CA SER A 61 15.41 1.79 21.39
C SER A 61 15.39 2.34 19.96
N PHE A 62 16.51 2.92 19.48
CA PHE A 62 16.55 3.47 18.13
C PHE A 62 16.45 2.34 17.08
N MET A 63 15.56 2.53 16.12
CA MET A 63 15.41 1.70 14.94
C MET A 63 14.87 2.55 13.79
N VAL A 64 15.25 2.21 12.56
CA VAL A 64 14.60 2.72 11.36
C VAL A 64 13.38 1.84 11.08
N GLN A 65 12.22 2.43 10.84
CA GLN A 65 10.97 1.75 10.52
C GLN A 65 10.51 2.18 9.13
N VAL A 66 10.04 1.21 8.36
CA VAL A 66 9.44 1.42 7.03
C VAL A 66 8.15 0.63 6.98
N GLU A 67 7.02 1.31 6.80
CA GLU A 67 5.74 0.64 6.57
C GLU A 67 5.38 0.69 5.08
N PHE A 68 4.94 -0.45 4.55
CA PHE A 68 4.50 -0.62 3.18
C PHE A 68 2.97 -0.60 3.10
N SER A 69 2.42 -0.27 1.94
CA SER A 69 0.96 -0.23 1.72
C SER A 69 0.29 -1.61 1.80
N MET A 70 1.06 -2.69 1.70
CA MET A 70 0.62 -4.08 1.78
C MET A 70 1.74 -4.99 2.26
N GLU A 71 1.42 -6.26 2.48
CA GLU A 71 2.41 -7.28 2.83
C GLU A 71 3.44 -7.47 1.71
N MET A 72 4.71 -7.47 2.12
CA MET A 72 5.88 -7.66 1.28
C MET A 72 6.42 -9.08 1.43
N ASN A 73 7.11 -9.57 0.41
CA ASN A 73 8.01 -10.71 0.56
C ASN A 73 9.32 -10.21 1.19
N PRO A 74 9.64 -10.53 2.46
CA PRO A 74 10.81 -10.00 3.16
C PRO A 74 12.14 -10.23 2.43
N GLY A 75 12.33 -11.41 1.84
CA GLY A 75 13.56 -11.77 1.14
C GLY A 75 13.77 -11.03 -0.18
N SER A 76 12.74 -10.34 -0.68
CA SER A 76 12.82 -9.54 -1.90
C SER A 76 13.23 -8.08 -1.66
N VAL A 77 13.16 -7.61 -0.41
CA VAL A 77 13.39 -6.21 -0.06
C VAL A 77 14.86 -5.99 0.24
N ASN A 78 15.52 -5.17 -0.57
CA ASN A 78 16.92 -4.79 -0.38
C ASN A 78 16.99 -3.40 0.27
N PHE A 79 17.25 -3.37 1.57
CA PHE A 79 17.42 -2.16 2.36
C PHE A 79 18.88 -1.98 2.76
N MET A 80 19.37 -0.75 2.68
CA MET A 80 20.69 -0.36 3.16
C MET A 80 20.63 0.99 3.88
N MET A 81 21.39 1.11 4.97
CA MET A 81 21.67 2.39 5.61
C MET A 81 23.16 2.70 5.50
N THR A 82 23.51 3.93 5.15
CA THR A 82 24.89 4.39 4.99
C THR A 82 25.15 5.71 5.71
N THR A 83 26.42 5.99 5.99
CA THR A 83 26.90 7.30 6.44
C THR A 83 28.29 7.56 5.87
N GLY A 84 28.53 8.76 5.33
CA GLY A 84 29.80 9.10 4.68
C GLY A 84 30.21 8.14 3.55
N GLY A 85 29.25 7.44 2.92
CA GLY A 85 29.51 6.42 1.90
C GLY A 85 29.81 5.02 2.44
N ALA A 86 29.97 4.84 3.75
CA ALA A 86 30.16 3.53 4.38
C ALA A 86 28.82 2.92 4.82
N PRO A 87 28.61 1.60 4.66
CA PRO A 87 27.42 0.92 5.16
C PRO A 87 27.42 0.88 6.69
N VAL A 88 26.23 1.02 7.27
CA VAL A 88 26.01 0.82 8.71
C VAL A 88 25.52 -0.60 8.92
N SER A 89 26.24 -1.38 9.73
CA SER A 89 25.83 -2.73 10.09
C SER A 89 24.61 -2.73 11.01
N GLY A 90 23.65 -3.61 10.74
CA GLY A 90 22.46 -3.78 11.56
C GLY A 90 21.68 -5.04 11.20
N SER A 91 20.63 -5.29 11.98
CA SER A 91 19.70 -6.39 11.78
C SER A 91 18.37 -5.89 11.22
N ILE A 92 17.78 -6.66 10.30
CA ILE A 92 16.44 -6.41 9.77
C ILE A 92 15.44 -7.37 10.44
N TYR A 93 14.32 -6.81 10.91
CA TYR A 93 13.17 -7.53 11.45
C TYR A 93 11.90 -7.12 10.70
N TRP A 94 10.92 -8.01 10.69
CA TRP A 94 9.64 -7.78 10.05
C TRP A 94 8.49 -7.96 11.03
N VAL A 95 7.57 -6.99 11.04
CA VAL A 95 6.32 -7.06 11.80
C VAL A 95 5.19 -7.26 10.79
N GLY A 96 4.55 -8.42 10.84
CA GLY A 96 3.41 -8.79 9.97
C GLY A 96 3.71 -8.70 8.47
N TYR A 97 4.97 -8.81 8.05
CA TYR A 97 5.43 -8.64 6.66
C TYR A 97 5.07 -7.31 5.98
N LYS A 98 4.48 -6.37 6.72
CA LYS A 98 4.08 -5.05 6.24
C LYS A 98 4.98 -3.94 6.77
N MET A 99 5.72 -4.18 7.85
CA MET A 99 6.66 -3.22 8.43
C MET A 99 8.05 -3.82 8.58
N LEU A 100 9.04 -3.17 7.96
CA LEU A 100 10.46 -3.46 8.10
C LEU A 100 11.04 -2.59 9.22
N GLN A 101 11.82 -3.21 10.10
CA GLN A 101 12.57 -2.55 11.17
C GLN A 101 14.05 -2.85 11.01
N PHE A 102 14.88 -1.81 10.93
CA PHE A 102 16.33 -1.94 10.90
C PHE A 102 16.93 -1.41 12.21
N ILE A 103 17.68 -2.26 12.91
CA ILE A 103 18.33 -1.94 14.19
C ILE A 103 19.85 -1.93 13.97
N PRO A 104 20.52 -0.76 14.05
CA PRO A 104 21.97 -0.67 13.96
C PRO A 104 22.64 -1.45 15.10
N HIS A 105 23.77 -2.11 14.83
CA HIS A 105 24.54 -2.83 15.87
C HIS A 105 25.38 -1.92 16.74
N THR A 106 25.67 -0.70 16.26
CA THR A 106 26.49 0.28 16.97
C THR A 106 25.70 1.56 17.23
N ILE A 107 26.08 2.26 18.29
CA ILE A 107 25.58 3.61 18.57
C ILE A 107 25.88 4.52 17.38
N LEU A 108 24.88 5.31 16.98
CA LEU A 108 25.07 6.27 15.89
C LEU A 108 25.92 7.45 16.35
N MET A 109 26.74 7.96 15.44
CA MET A 109 27.59 9.12 15.67
C MET A 109 26.72 10.37 15.91
N PRO A 110 27.12 11.28 16.79
CA PRO A 110 26.40 12.53 17.02
C PRO A 110 26.46 13.45 15.81
N ASN A 111 25.42 14.27 15.61
CA ASN A 111 25.34 15.28 14.55
C ASN A 111 25.75 14.74 13.17
N THR A 112 25.27 13.54 12.83
CA THR A 112 25.68 12.81 11.63
C THR A 112 24.45 12.51 10.76
N THR A 113 24.58 12.77 9.46
CA THR A 113 23.55 12.39 8.49
C THR A 113 23.70 10.93 8.08
N TYR A 114 22.60 10.21 8.16
CA TYR A 114 22.44 8.85 7.69
C TYR A 114 21.49 8.83 6.49
N GLU A 115 21.81 8.02 5.49
CA GLU A 115 21.02 7.82 4.29
C GLU A 115 20.50 6.38 4.26
N CYS A 116 19.19 6.22 4.18
CA CYS A 116 18.52 4.95 4.01
C CYS A 116 18.08 4.82 2.56
N THR A 117 18.27 3.64 1.97
CA THR A 117 17.88 3.34 0.59
C THR A 117 17.22 1.97 0.50
N ILE A 118 16.12 1.88 -0.25
CA ILE A 118 15.54 0.63 -0.72
C ILE A 118 15.72 0.56 -2.23
N THR A 119 16.35 -0.50 -2.73
CA THR A 119 16.66 -0.66 -4.18
C THR A 119 15.84 -1.74 -4.86
N ALA A 120 15.24 -2.65 -4.10
CA ALA A 120 14.40 -3.73 -4.59
C ALA A 120 13.34 -4.09 -3.54
N GLY A 121 12.23 -4.65 -4.00
CA GLY A 121 11.16 -5.17 -3.16
C GLY A 121 10.02 -5.69 -4.02
N ARG A 122 9.28 -6.68 -3.50
CA ARG A 122 8.02 -7.18 -4.10
C ARG A 122 7.00 -7.49 -3.00
N SER A 123 5.72 -7.32 -3.31
CA SER A 123 4.64 -7.79 -2.44
C SER A 123 4.65 -9.32 -2.32
N SER A 124 3.95 -9.86 -1.32
CA SER A 124 3.73 -11.31 -1.19
C SER A 124 3.02 -11.89 -2.43
N SER A 125 2.20 -11.09 -3.11
CA SER A 125 1.54 -11.44 -4.38
C SER A 125 2.43 -11.24 -5.61
N GLY A 126 3.68 -10.81 -5.42
CA GLY A 126 4.67 -10.71 -6.47
C GLY A 126 4.66 -9.41 -7.28
N PHE A 127 3.98 -8.35 -6.87
CA PHE A 127 4.06 -7.04 -7.55
C PHE A 127 5.30 -6.25 -7.10
N PRO A 128 6.04 -5.58 -8.00
CA PRO A 128 7.27 -4.86 -7.62
C PRO A 128 6.95 -3.63 -6.74
N LEU A 129 7.83 -3.32 -5.79
CA LEU A 129 7.78 -2.07 -5.02
C LEU A 129 8.07 -0.89 -5.95
N THR A 130 7.25 0.16 -5.86
CA THR A 130 7.46 1.40 -6.62
C THR A 130 7.13 2.62 -5.75
N PRO A 131 7.84 3.75 -5.93
CA PRO A 131 9.02 3.95 -6.79
C PRO A 131 10.30 3.32 -6.19
N LEU A 132 11.27 3.01 -7.06
CA LEU A 132 12.63 2.58 -6.69
C LEU A 132 13.68 3.28 -7.57
N PRO A 133 14.91 3.56 -7.06
CA PRO A 133 15.28 3.44 -5.65
C PRO A 133 14.55 4.47 -4.80
N LEU A 134 14.18 4.08 -3.59
CA LEU A 134 13.63 5.00 -2.59
C LEU A 134 14.74 5.37 -1.61
N THR A 135 15.12 6.64 -1.58
CA THR A 135 16.19 7.14 -0.71
C THR A 135 15.66 8.27 0.18
N TRP A 136 16.04 8.24 1.46
CA TRP A 136 15.76 9.31 2.41
C TRP A 136 16.89 9.49 3.42
N LYS A 137 16.93 10.67 4.05
CA LYS A 137 17.98 11.04 5.01
C LYS A 137 17.41 11.48 6.35
N PHE A 138 18.18 11.28 7.41
CA PHE A 138 17.93 11.89 8.71
C PHE A 138 19.26 12.25 9.38
N THR A 139 19.21 13.15 10.36
CA THR A 139 20.38 13.61 11.12
C THR A 139 20.19 13.33 12.60
N THR A 140 21.19 12.69 13.20
CA THR A 140 21.21 12.40 14.64
C THR A 140 21.41 13.67 15.48
N GLY A 141 20.90 13.63 16.71
CA GLY A 141 21.18 14.65 17.72
C GLY A 141 22.62 14.58 18.26
N PHE A 142 22.89 15.37 19.29
CA PHE A 142 24.15 15.34 20.04
C PHE A 142 24.23 14.16 21.02
#